data_AF-U2Y8N6-F1
#
_entry.id   AF-U2Y8N6-F1
#
_cell.length_a   1.000
_cell.length_b   1.000
_cell.length_c   1.000
_cell.angle_alpha   90.00
_cell.angle_beta   90.00
_cell.angle_gamma   90.00
#
_symmetry.space_group_name_H-M   'P 1'
#
loop_
_entity.id
_entity.type
_entity.pdbx_description
1 polymer ?
#
loop_
_entity_poly.entity_id
_entity_poly.type
_entity_poly.pdbx_seq_one_letter_code
_entity_poly.pdbx_strand_id
1 'polypeptide(L)'
;MLLFAAGIGLFGTIDEQTTRLVVTLYMIIVGLGMGASFSVLGMAAIHHFSEAERGAASSTNSFVRSLGMTVGITVFGIIQRNLFTDQLAEQFHGMAQGAPGANIHDPRAMLSPEARAHIPAPVLDRLTEALASSIADTFLWALIPAALTIVCVLLMSNDRLASWTGARERASEK
;
A
#
# COMPACT_ATOMS: atom_id res chain seq x y z
N MET A 1 -6.46 8.13 -8.70
CA MET A 1 -5.41 8.60 -7.77
C MET A 1 -5.91 9.39 -6.58
N LEU A 2 -6.69 10.47 -6.74
CA LEU A 2 -7.20 11.24 -5.59
C LEU A 2 -8.00 10.39 -4.59
N LEU A 3 -8.89 9.51 -5.08
CA LEU A 3 -9.61 8.55 -4.24
C LEU A 3 -8.69 7.58 -3.49
N PHE A 4 -7.60 7.14 -4.12
CA PHE A 4 -6.63 6.24 -3.51
C PHE A 4 -5.84 6.95 -2.41
N ALA A 5 -5.37 8.19 -2.66
CA ALA A 5 -4.68 9.00 -1.67
C ALA A 5 -5.59 9.36 -0.48
N ALA A 6 -6.86 9.70 -0.74
CA ALA A 6 -7.85 9.93 0.30
C ALA A 6 -8.09 8.67 1.15
N GLY A 7 -8.17 7.50 0.52
CA GLY A 7 -8.28 6.21 1.22
C GLY A 7 -7.06 5.90 2.09
N ILE A 8 -5.84 6.15 1.60
CA ILE A 8 -4.61 6.00 2.42
C ILE A 8 -4.62 6.95 3.62
N GLY A 9 -5.01 8.22 3.42
CA GLY A 9 -5.13 9.17 4.53
C GLY A 9 -6.11 8.71 5.60
N LEU A 10 -7.23 8.09 5.18
CA LEU A 10 -8.23 7.50 6.07
C LEU A 10 -7.71 6.26 6.82
N PHE A 11 -6.84 5.46 6.18
CA PHE A 11 -6.17 4.33 6.86
C PHE A 11 -5.19 4.79 7.93
N GLY A 12 -4.56 5.94 7.76
CA GLY A 12 -3.70 6.55 8.78
C GLY A 12 -4.43 6.97 10.06
N THR A 13 -5.76 7.01 10.06
CA THR A 13 -6.57 7.34 11.26
C THR A 13 -7.14 6.10 11.95
N ILE A 14 -6.70 4.89 11.58
CA ILE A 14 -7.15 3.66 12.22
C ILE A 14 -6.46 3.50 13.57
N ASP A 15 -7.26 3.18 14.58
CA ASP A 15 -6.83 2.82 15.93
C ASP A 15 -7.49 1.50 16.38
N GLU A 16 -7.09 0.96 17.54
CA GLU A 16 -7.61 -0.30 18.12
C GLU A 16 -9.14 -0.30 18.29
N GLN A 17 -9.73 0.87 18.55
CA GLN A 17 -11.18 1.04 18.71
C GLN A 17 -11.97 1.07 17.38
N THR A 18 -11.27 0.98 16.23
CA THR A 18 -11.91 1.11 14.92
C THR A 18 -12.81 -0.09 14.61
N THR A 19 -14.08 0.17 14.34
CA THR A 19 -15.04 -0.90 14.00
C THR A 19 -14.68 -1.55 12.66
N ARG A 20 -14.84 -2.89 12.58
CA ARG A 20 -14.58 -3.69 11.37
C ARG A 20 -15.31 -3.17 10.12
N LEU A 21 -16.48 -2.57 10.30
CA LEU A 21 -17.27 -1.97 9.22
C LEU A 21 -16.56 -0.74 8.62
N VAL A 22 -15.94 0.10 9.44
CA VAL A 22 -15.17 1.28 9.00
C VAL A 22 -13.97 0.84 8.17
N VAL A 23 -13.21 -0.15 8.65
CA VAL A 23 -12.08 -0.71 7.91
C VAL A 23 -12.52 -1.27 6.56
N THR A 24 -13.66 -1.97 6.53
CA THR A 24 -14.22 -2.52 5.28
C THR A 24 -14.58 -1.41 4.28
N LEU A 25 -15.20 -0.32 4.75
CA LEU A 25 -15.50 0.83 3.90
C LEU A 25 -14.23 1.47 3.34
N TYR A 26 -13.17 1.59 4.16
CA TYR A 26 -11.90 2.16 3.71
C TYR A 26 -11.24 1.27 2.65
N MET A 27 -11.29 -0.07 2.82
CA MET A 27 -10.83 -1.01 1.79
C MET A 27 -11.59 -0.87 0.47
N ILE A 28 -12.91 -0.63 0.50
CA ILE A 28 -13.71 -0.41 -0.70
C ILE A 28 -13.24 0.87 -1.43
N ILE A 29 -13.04 1.97 -0.71
CA ILE A 29 -12.59 3.24 -1.29
C ILE A 29 -11.20 3.10 -1.94
N VAL A 30 -10.26 2.47 -1.23
CA VAL A 30 -8.90 2.20 -1.74
C VAL A 30 -8.98 1.30 -2.97
N GLY A 31 -9.77 0.23 -2.93
CA GLY A 31 -9.94 -0.71 -4.04
C GLY A 31 -10.49 -0.04 -5.30
N LEU A 32 -11.51 0.82 -5.15
CA LEU A 32 -12.05 1.61 -6.26
C LEU A 32 -11.00 2.57 -6.84
N GLY A 33 -10.26 3.27 -5.99
CA GLY A 33 -9.19 4.17 -6.40
C GLY A 33 -8.07 3.46 -7.15
N MET A 34 -7.66 2.29 -6.67
CA MET A 34 -6.61 1.45 -7.25
C MET A 34 -7.04 0.83 -8.59
N GLY A 35 -8.26 0.29 -8.67
CA GLY A 35 -8.78 -0.36 -9.88
C GLY A 35 -8.91 0.61 -11.05
N ALA A 36 -9.53 1.78 -10.82
CA ALA A 36 -9.63 2.82 -11.85
C ALA A 36 -8.24 3.27 -12.33
N SER A 37 -7.30 3.41 -11.39
CA SER A 37 -5.94 3.85 -11.69
C SER A 37 -5.16 2.85 -12.54
N PHE A 38 -5.23 1.55 -12.24
CA PHE A 38 -4.53 0.56 -13.05
C PHE A 38 -5.08 0.41 -14.46
N SER A 39 -6.40 0.53 -14.61
CA SER A 39 -7.02 0.52 -15.93
C SER A 39 -6.53 1.70 -16.79
N VAL A 40 -6.60 2.92 -16.24
CA VAL A 40 -6.24 4.14 -16.97
C VAL A 40 -4.75 4.23 -17.28
N LEU A 41 -3.88 4.07 -16.26
CA LEU A 41 -2.43 4.18 -16.46
C LEU A 41 -1.88 3.04 -17.32
N GLY A 42 -2.42 1.83 -17.16
CA GLY A 42 -2.01 0.67 -17.96
C GLY A 42 -2.30 0.89 -19.45
N MET A 43 -3.49 1.41 -19.78
CA MET A 43 -3.83 1.74 -21.16
C MET A 43 -2.97 2.89 -21.71
N ALA A 44 -2.77 3.96 -20.93
CA ALA A 44 -1.97 5.10 -21.35
C ALA A 44 -0.52 4.73 -21.68
N ALA A 45 0.08 3.80 -20.91
CA ALA A 45 1.44 3.33 -21.12
C ALA A 45 1.62 2.52 -22.41
N ILE A 46 0.58 1.84 -22.90
CA ILE A 46 0.67 0.92 -24.04
C ILE A 46 0.07 1.55 -25.31
N HIS A 47 -0.79 2.55 -25.17
CA HIS A 47 -1.58 3.12 -26.26
C HIS A 47 -0.75 3.68 -27.43
N HIS A 48 0.43 4.24 -27.16
CA HIS A 48 1.29 4.86 -28.18
C HIS A 48 2.14 3.86 -28.99
N PHE A 49 2.12 2.58 -28.63
CA PHE A 49 2.94 1.55 -29.28
C PHE A 49 2.19 0.85 -30.43
N SER A 50 2.94 0.56 -31.49
CA SER A 50 2.46 -0.25 -32.62
C SER A 50 2.10 -1.67 -32.15
N GLU A 51 1.23 -2.37 -32.88
CA GLU A 51 0.76 -3.72 -32.49
C GLU A 51 1.91 -4.71 -32.27
N ALA A 52 3.01 -4.58 -33.02
CA ALA A 52 4.21 -5.40 -32.87
C ALA A 52 4.98 -5.12 -31.57
N GLU A 53 4.91 -3.90 -31.02
CA GLU A 53 5.68 -3.47 -29.86
C GLU A 53 4.88 -3.52 -28.55
N ARG A 54 3.54 -3.65 -28.63
CA ARG A 54 2.66 -3.72 -27.44
C ARG A 54 3.04 -4.85 -26.48
N GLY A 55 3.52 -5.98 -27.00
CA GLY A 55 3.98 -7.10 -26.18
C GLY A 55 5.21 -6.74 -25.33
N ALA A 56 6.18 -6.03 -25.92
CA ALA A 56 7.35 -5.53 -25.21
C ALA A 56 6.96 -4.43 -24.21
N ALA A 57 6.16 -3.45 -24.62
CA ALA A 57 5.71 -2.36 -23.74
C ALA A 57 4.93 -2.88 -22.51
N SER A 58 4.01 -3.84 -22.71
CA SER A 58 3.23 -4.45 -21.63
C SER A 58 4.10 -5.26 -20.66
N SER A 59 5.06 -6.03 -21.17
CA SER A 59 5.97 -6.80 -20.33
C SER A 59 6.93 -5.91 -19.53
N THR A 60 7.46 -4.84 -20.13
CA THR A 60 8.24 -3.83 -19.41
C THR A 60 7.42 -3.16 -18.31
N ASN A 61 6.18 -2.77 -18.59
CA ASN A 61 5.29 -2.18 -17.58
C ASN A 61 5.03 -3.17 -16.41
N SER A 62 4.77 -4.44 -16.74
CA SER A 62 4.56 -5.49 -15.73
C SER A 62 5.82 -5.77 -14.91
N PHE A 63 7.00 -5.74 -15.54
CA PHE A 63 8.29 -5.92 -14.88
C PHE A 63 8.60 -4.77 -13.91
N VAL A 64 8.52 -3.51 -14.37
CA VAL A 64 8.74 -2.32 -13.53
C VAL A 64 7.77 -2.29 -12.36
N ARG A 65 6.51 -2.65 -12.60
CA ARG A 65 5.51 -2.78 -11.54
C ARG A 65 5.89 -3.84 -10.52
N SER A 66 6.27 -5.03 -10.98
CA SER A 66 6.67 -6.13 -10.09
C SER A 66 7.88 -5.75 -9.24
N LEU A 67 8.88 -5.12 -9.87
CA LEU A 67 10.06 -4.59 -9.19
C LEU A 67 9.66 -3.54 -8.13
N GLY A 68 8.79 -2.59 -8.50
CA GLY A 68 8.29 -1.56 -7.59
C GLY A 68 7.49 -2.13 -6.42
N MET A 69 6.68 -3.18 -6.65
CA MET A 69 5.98 -3.89 -5.57
C MET A 69 6.95 -4.56 -4.61
N THR A 70 7.98 -5.27 -5.12
CA THR A 70 9.00 -5.90 -4.27
C THR A 70 9.73 -4.87 -3.43
N VAL A 71 10.26 -3.82 -4.04
CA VAL A 71 10.98 -2.74 -3.33
C VAL A 71 10.06 -2.05 -2.33
N GLY A 72 8.83 -1.73 -2.74
CA GLY A 72 7.84 -1.09 -1.88
C GLY A 72 7.53 -1.92 -0.64
N ILE A 73 7.17 -3.20 -0.81
CA ILE A 73 6.83 -4.10 0.31
C ILE A 73 8.02 -4.22 1.29
N THR A 74 9.24 -4.33 0.77
CA THR A 74 10.44 -4.40 1.64
C THR A 74 10.67 -3.11 2.41
N VAL A 75 10.61 -1.95 1.76
CA VAL A 75 10.83 -0.65 2.42
C VAL A 75 9.75 -0.39 3.47
N PHE A 76 8.47 -0.58 3.12
CA PHE A 76 7.37 -0.40 4.07
C PHE A 76 7.41 -1.41 5.21
N GLY A 77 7.84 -2.65 4.96
CA GLY A 77 8.04 -3.65 6.00
C GLY A 77 9.15 -3.27 6.98
N ILE A 78 10.25 -2.67 6.50
CA ILE A 78 11.32 -2.16 7.35
C ILE A 78 10.84 -0.97 8.18
N ILE A 79 10.13 -0.02 7.56
CA ILE A 79 9.55 1.14 8.25
C ILE A 79 8.62 0.68 9.37
N GLN A 80 7.64 -0.18 9.05
CA GLN A 80 6.71 -0.72 10.03
C GLN A 80 7.43 -1.44 11.18
N ARG A 81 8.42 -2.28 10.86
CA ARG A 81 9.18 -3.01 11.89
C ARG A 81 9.92 -2.06 12.83
N ASN A 82 10.54 -1.00 12.30
CA ASN A 82 11.25 -0.02 13.11
C ASN A 82 10.26 0.75 14.00
N LEU A 83 9.15 1.25 13.42
CA LEU A 83 8.10 1.94 14.18
C LEU A 83 7.53 1.06 15.30
N PHE A 84 7.24 -0.21 15.00
CA PHE A 84 6.77 -1.17 16.00
C PHE A 84 7.79 -1.39 17.11
N THR A 85 9.08 -1.54 16.77
CA THR A 85 10.15 -1.73 17.76
C THR A 85 10.31 -0.50 18.65
N ASP A 86 10.24 0.70 18.08
CA ASP A 86 10.33 1.97 18.81
C ASP A 86 9.14 2.15 19.77
N GLN A 87 7.91 1.86 19.30
CA GLN A 87 6.70 1.92 20.13
C GLN A 87 6.72 0.90 21.27
N LEU A 88 7.24 -0.32 21.03
CA LEU A 88 7.46 -1.29 22.09
C LEU A 88 8.50 -0.79 23.10
N ALA A 89 9.62 -0.24 22.64
CA ALA A 89 10.61 0.31 23.54
C ALA A 89 9.95 1.38 24.44
N GLU A 90 9.22 2.33 23.88
CA GLU A 90 8.53 3.38 24.61
C GLU A 90 7.49 2.87 25.61
N GLN A 91 6.64 1.91 25.22
CA GLN A 91 5.61 1.36 26.11
C GLN A 91 6.16 0.48 27.24
N PHE A 92 7.33 -0.13 27.05
CA PHE A 92 7.98 -0.99 28.04
C PHE A 92 9.14 -0.30 28.78
N HIS A 93 9.48 0.96 28.44
CA HIS A 93 10.44 1.77 29.19
C HIS A 93 9.93 2.02 30.61
N GLY A 94 10.57 1.37 31.59
CA GLY A 94 10.24 1.47 33.02
C GLY A 94 9.78 0.15 33.65
N MET A 95 9.46 -0.88 32.87
CA MET A 95 9.27 -2.24 33.37
C MET A 95 10.64 -2.91 33.53
N ALA A 96 11.36 -2.54 34.59
CA ALA A 96 12.57 -3.23 34.99
C ALA A 96 12.21 -4.70 35.32
N GLN A 97 12.78 -5.62 34.53
CA GLN A 97 12.72 -7.08 34.71
C GLN A 97 11.34 -7.73 34.47
N GLY A 98 11.23 -8.42 33.33
CA GLY A 98 10.35 -9.59 33.23
C GLY A 98 9.25 -9.52 32.17
N ALA A 99 9.63 -9.63 30.90
CA ALA A 99 8.87 -10.48 29.99
C ALA A 99 9.68 -11.78 29.79
N PRO A 100 9.42 -12.85 30.55
CA PRO A 100 10.06 -14.14 30.31
C PRO A 100 9.49 -14.70 29.00
N GLY A 101 10.29 -14.74 27.94
CA GLY A 101 10.02 -15.57 26.77
C GLY A 101 9.60 -14.86 25.48
N ALA A 102 9.40 -13.54 25.47
CA ALA A 102 9.24 -12.83 24.21
C ALA A 102 10.63 -12.63 23.58
N ASN A 103 11.05 -13.55 22.72
CA ASN A 103 12.01 -13.19 21.68
C ASN A 103 11.34 -12.12 20.81
N ILE A 104 11.50 -10.84 21.19
CA ILE A 104 11.03 -9.64 20.47
C ILE A 104 11.62 -9.57 19.04
N HIS A 105 12.51 -10.51 18.70
CA HIS A 105 13.10 -10.67 17.37
C HIS A 105 12.11 -11.16 16.30
N ASP A 106 10.97 -11.78 16.64
CA ASP A 106 10.01 -12.25 15.62
C ASP A 106 8.55 -11.87 15.92
N PRO A 107 8.10 -10.69 15.43
CA PRO A 107 6.71 -10.22 15.56
C PRO A 107 5.66 -11.22 15.03
N ARG A 108 6.05 -12.12 14.11
CA ARG A 108 5.12 -13.12 13.53
C ARG A 108 4.87 -14.29 14.47
N ALA A 109 5.90 -14.72 15.20
CA ALA A 109 5.77 -15.79 16.19
C ALA A 109 4.86 -15.37 17.36
N MET A 110 4.90 -14.09 17.73
CA MET A 110 4.10 -13.50 18.83
C MET A 110 2.60 -13.34 18.50
N LEU A 111 2.22 -13.34 17.23
CA LEU A 111 0.82 -13.26 16.78
C LEU A 111 0.16 -14.64 16.60
N SER A 112 0.90 -15.73 16.83
CA SER A 112 0.33 -17.07 16.79
C SER A 112 -0.68 -17.28 17.93
N PRO A 113 -1.80 -17.98 17.69
CA PRO A 113 -2.80 -18.27 18.74
C PRO A 113 -2.20 -18.99 19.96
N GLU A 114 -1.18 -19.82 19.72
CA GLU A 114 -0.45 -20.59 20.73
C GLU A 114 0.43 -19.70 21.62
N ALA A 115 1.09 -18.68 21.05
CA ALA A 115 1.88 -17.72 21.82
C ALA A 115 1.00 -16.75 22.62
N ARG A 116 -0.15 -16.31 22.07
CA ARG A 116 -1.10 -15.42 22.76
C ARG A 116 -1.67 -16.01 24.05
N ALA A 117 -1.90 -17.33 24.09
CA ALA A 117 -2.44 -18.00 25.27
C ALA A 117 -1.49 -17.96 26.49
N HIS A 118 -0.19 -17.75 26.26
CA HIS A 118 0.85 -17.73 27.30
C HIS A 118 1.26 -16.32 27.72
N ILE A 119 0.69 -15.27 27.10
CA ILE A 119 1.01 -13.88 27.36
C ILE A 119 -0.04 -13.30 28.34
N PRO A 120 0.38 -12.65 29.45
CA PRO A 120 -0.55 -11.94 30.33
C PRO A 120 -1.36 -10.89 29.57
N ALA A 121 -2.68 -10.80 29.83
CA ALA A 121 -3.58 -9.85 29.18
C ALA A 121 -3.06 -8.39 29.10
N PRO A 122 -2.42 -7.82 30.15
CA PRO A 122 -1.90 -6.45 30.09
C PRO A 122 -0.79 -6.26 29.05
N VAL A 123 0.00 -7.31 28.78
CA VAL A 123 1.07 -7.28 27.77
C VAL A 123 0.46 -7.43 26.38
N LEU A 124 -0.57 -8.26 26.23
CA LEU A 124 -1.25 -8.48 24.96
C LEU A 124 -1.96 -7.22 24.43
N ASP A 125 -2.61 -6.46 25.32
CA ASP A 125 -3.29 -5.21 24.96
C ASP A 125 -2.26 -4.18 24.47
N ARG A 126 -1.15 -3.99 25.20
CA ARG A 126 -0.05 -3.10 24.79
C ARG A 126 0.60 -3.50 23.47
N LEU A 127 0.82 -4.80 23.26
CA LEU A 127 1.33 -5.30 21.99
C LEU A 127 0.37 -5.02 20.83
N THR A 128 -0.94 -5.13 21.07
CA THR A 128 -1.97 -4.89 20.05
C THR A 128 -2.07 -3.40 19.72
N GLU A 129 -2.01 -2.54 20.74
CA GLU A 129 -1.95 -1.07 20.61
C GLU A 129 -0.72 -0.64 19.79
N ALA A 130 0.48 -1.11 20.14
CA ALA A 130 1.70 -0.82 19.39
C ALA A 130 1.66 -1.38 17.95
N LEU A 131 1.07 -2.55 17.75
CA LEU A 131 0.91 -3.09 16.39
C LEU A 131 -0.06 -2.24 15.55
N ALA A 132 -1.20 -1.85 16.12
CA ALA A 132 -2.20 -1.03 15.44
C ALA A 132 -1.63 0.35 15.07
N SER A 133 -0.97 1.02 16.03
CA SER A 133 -0.35 2.33 15.82
C SER A 133 0.77 2.27 14.77
N SER A 134 1.70 1.31 14.86
CA SER A 134 2.76 1.18 13.85
C SER A 134 2.24 0.92 12.42
N ILE A 135 1.11 0.20 12.28
CA ILE A 135 0.43 0.04 10.99
C ILE A 135 -0.13 1.38 10.51
N ALA A 136 -0.85 2.12 11.36
CA ALA A 136 -1.43 3.42 11.01
C ALA A 136 -0.35 4.43 10.59
N ASP A 137 0.75 4.52 11.33
CA ASP A 137 1.88 5.38 11.01
C ASP A 137 2.54 4.99 9.68
N THR A 138 2.66 3.68 9.41
CA THR A 138 3.17 3.19 8.11
C THR A 138 2.28 3.65 6.95
N PHE A 139 0.95 3.70 7.13
CA PHE A 139 0.03 4.25 6.13
C PHE A 139 0.22 5.75 5.92
N LEU A 140 0.56 6.52 6.96
CA LEU A 140 0.91 7.94 6.80
C LEU A 140 2.18 8.12 5.96
N TRP A 141 3.19 7.28 6.16
CA TRP A 141 4.38 7.24 5.30
C TRP A 141 4.04 6.91 3.84
N ALA A 142 3.00 6.11 3.60
CA ALA A 142 2.53 5.79 2.25
C ALA A 142 1.90 6.98 1.51
N LEU A 143 1.58 8.07 2.21
CA LEU A 143 1.08 9.30 1.61
C LEU A 143 2.15 10.00 0.74
N ILE A 144 3.44 9.85 1.08
CA ILE A 144 4.56 10.43 0.32
C ILE A 144 4.63 9.87 -1.11
N PRO A 145 4.74 8.54 -1.35
CA PRO A 145 4.72 8.01 -2.70
C PRO A 145 3.37 8.19 -3.40
N ALA A 146 2.25 8.25 -2.65
CA ALA A 146 0.94 8.59 -3.23
C ALA A 146 0.94 10.02 -3.81
N ALA A 147 1.49 11.00 -3.09
CA ALA A 147 1.66 12.37 -3.57
C ALA A 147 2.61 12.44 -4.77
N LEU A 148 3.75 11.74 -4.72
CA LEU A 148 4.66 11.63 -5.85
C LEU A 148 3.97 11.06 -7.09
N THR A 149 3.13 10.04 -6.92
CA THR A 149 2.34 9.45 -7.99
C THR A 149 1.37 10.47 -8.61
N ILE A 150 0.70 11.28 -7.78
CA ILE A 150 -0.18 12.35 -8.27
C ILE A 150 0.62 13.36 -9.09
N VAL A 151 1.80 13.79 -8.61
CA VAL A 151 2.68 14.70 -9.35
C VAL A 151 3.11 14.09 -10.69
N CYS A 152 3.56 12.83 -10.71
CA CYS A 152 3.92 12.13 -11.95
C CYS A 152 2.73 12.03 -12.94
N VAL A 153 1.52 11.78 -12.44
CA VAL A 153 0.31 11.73 -13.27
C VAL A 153 -0.03 13.11 -13.83
N LEU A 154 0.13 14.18 -13.05
CA LEU A 154 -0.09 15.56 -13.52
C LEU A 154 0.96 16.01 -14.55
N LEU A 155 2.18 15.49 -14.47
CA LEU A 155 3.23 15.72 -15.46
C LEU A 155 3.03 14.90 -16.75
N MET A 156 2.19 13.87 -16.72
CA MET A 156 1.92 13.06 -17.90
C MET A 156 1.13 13.90 -18.92
N SER A 157 1.69 14.06 -20.13
CA SER A 157 1.08 14.83 -21.20
C SER A 157 -0.32 14.31 -21.52
N ASN A 158 -1.24 15.23 -21.79
CA ASN A 158 -2.65 14.97 -22.07
C ASN A 158 -2.85 14.45 -23.51
N ASP A 159 -2.05 13.45 -23.89
CA ASP A 159 -2.09 12.88 -25.24
C ASP A 159 -3.42 12.15 -25.39
N ARG A 160 -4.27 12.73 -26.22
CA ARG A 160 -5.61 12.21 -26.51
C ARG A 160 -5.46 10.77 -26.98
N LEU A 161 -6.29 9.88 -26.43
CA LEU A 161 -6.57 8.58 -27.04
C LEU A 161 -6.73 8.81 -28.55
N ALA A 162 -5.85 8.20 -29.34
CA ALA A 162 -5.79 8.42 -30.78
C ALA A 162 -7.16 8.05 -31.30
N SER A 163 -7.90 9.07 -31.74
CA SER A 163 -9.29 8.89 -32.10
C SER A 163 -9.36 7.86 -33.22
N TRP A 164 -10.16 6.83 -32.99
CA TRP A 164 -10.55 5.75 -33.91
C TRP A 164 -11.12 6.25 -35.27
N THR A 165 -11.14 7.57 -35.49
CA THR A 165 -11.56 8.25 -36.72
C THR A 165 -10.53 8.08 -37.85
N GLY A 166 -9.21 8.14 -37.56
CA GLY A 166 -8.18 8.04 -38.62
C GLY A 166 -8.00 6.63 -39.22
N ALA A 167 -8.47 5.58 -38.54
CA ALA A 167 -8.47 4.21 -39.05
C ALA A 167 -9.64 3.94 -40.01
N ARG A 168 -10.78 4.62 -39.83
CA ARG A 168 -11.95 4.51 -40.71
C ARG A 168 -11.77 5.28 -42.02
N GLU A 169 -11.08 6.41 -42.00
CA GLU A 169 -10.81 7.20 -43.22
C GLU A 169 -9.91 6.45 -44.20
N ARG A 170 -8.85 5.78 -43.72
CA ARG A 170 -7.95 4.96 -44.57
C ARG A 170 -8.57 3.66 -45.09
N ALA A 171 -9.68 3.21 -44.50
CA ALA A 171 -10.45 2.06 -44.98
C ALA A 171 -11.57 2.46 -45.95
N SER A 172 -11.91 3.76 -46.04
CA SER A 172 -12.89 4.29 -46.99
C SER A 172 -12.26 4.81 -48.29
N GLU A 173 -10.93 4.98 -48.32
CA GLU A 173 -10.17 5.46 -49.48
C GLU A 173 -9.55 4.31 -50.31
N LYS A 174 -9.76 3.06 -49.91
CA LYS A 174 -9.43 1.85 -50.68
C LYS A 174 -10.70 1.14 -51.12
#